data_AF-A0A7X6TGT5-F1
#
_entry.id   AF-A0A7X6TGT5-F1
#
_cell.length_a   1.000
_cell.length_b   1.000
_cell.length_c   1.000
_cell.angle_alpha   90.00
_cell.angle_beta   90.00
_cell.angle_gamma   90.00
#
_symmetry.space_group_name_H-M   'P 1'
#
loop_
_entity.id
_entity.type
_entity.pdbx_description
1 polymer ?
#
loop_
_entity_poly.entity_id
_entity_poly.type
_entity_poly.pdbx_seq_one_letter_code
_entity_poly.pdbx_strand_id
1 'polypeptide(L)'
;MNEAELVTRAGQLLDRDRQHWNPATVTVAALVPDGSSRRFFRLRGSDGMTLLAVLPPADDPNGLAEARAFQSIGRHLQACGAPVPAILGADSASGLTLCEDLGDRRLFEEVAEQGAAACLPLYEQAVRVLARMQVRAARGVDPAWCWDTPRYDRRLMQERESGYFLRACCTDLFGLPFDRAAVEAECAALSEAAAAAP
;
A
#
# COMPACT_ATOMS: atom_id res chain seq x y z
N MET A 1 17.72 9.50 -1.33
CA MET A 1 18.30 8.20 -1.74
C MET A 1 18.20 8.08 -3.25
N ASN A 2 19.34 8.01 -3.93
CA ASN A 2 19.42 7.72 -5.37
C ASN A 2 19.41 6.20 -5.65
N GLU A 3 19.39 5.79 -6.92
CA GLU A 3 19.30 4.38 -7.30
C GLU A 3 20.50 3.54 -6.83
N ALA A 4 21.73 4.08 -6.90
CA ALA A 4 22.93 3.36 -6.49
C ALA A 4 22.96 3.10 -4.97
N GLU A 5 22.54 4.11 -4.19
CA GLU A 5 22.33 3.99 -2.75
C GLU A 5 21.23 2.98 -2.42
N LEU A 6 20.13 2.99 -3.18
CA LEU A 6 19.03 2.05 -3.01
C LEU A 6 19.48 0.60 -3.23
N VAL A 7 20.19 0.32 -4.33
CA VAL A 7 20.72 -1.03 -4.62
C VAL A 7 21.66 -1.47 -3.51
N THR A 8 22.57 -0.59 -3.08
CA THR A 8 23.54 -0.90 -2.03
C THR A 8 22.85 -1.19 -0.70
N ARG A 9 21.88 -0.36 -0.30
CA ARG A 9 21.12 -0.55 0.94
C ARG A 9 20.25 -1.81 0.87
N ALA A 10 19.64 -2.09 -0.28
CA ALA A 10 18.85 -3.30 -0.47
C ALA A 10 19.71 -4.56 -0.30
N GLY A 11 20.92 -4.58 -0.87
CA GLY A 11 21.85 -5.70 -0.70
C GLY A 11 22.25 -5.92 0.75
N GLN A 12 22.48 -4.84 1.51
CA GLN A 12 22.79 -4.94 2.96
C GLN A 12 21.62 -5.53 3.76
N LEU A 13 20.39 -5.08 3.49
CA LEU A 13 19.19 -5.57 4.19
C LEU A 13 18.90 -7.05 3.90
N LEU A 14 19.32 -7.55 2.75
CA LEU A 14 19.13 -8.93 2.30
C LEU A 14 20.36 -9.82 2.54
N ASP A 15 21.41 -9.30 3.20
CA ASP A 15 22.69 -9.99 3.40
C ASP A 15 23.31 -10.53 2.09
N ARG A 16 23.24 -9.74 1.02
CA ARG A 16 23.78 -10.11 -0.30
C ARG A 16 25.24 -9.69 -0.45
N ASP A 17 26.02 -10.57 -1.08
CA ASP A 17 27.41 -10.29 -1.44
C ASP A 17 27.51 -9.11 -2.42
N ARG A 18 28.37 -8.14 -2.12
CA ARG A 18 28.55 -6.90 -2.92
C ARG A 18 29.14 -7.15 -4.32
N GLN A 19 29.84 -8.24 -4.54
CA GLN A 19 30.32 -8.63 -5.88
C GLN A 19 29.15 -9.03 -6.78
N HIS A 20 28.10 -9.63 -6.20
CA HIS A 20 26.95 -10.16 -6.94
C HIS A 20 25.73 -9.22 -6.91
N TRP A 21 25.59 -8.39 -5.88
CA TRP A 21 24.52 -7.41 -5.74
C TRP A 21 25.09 -5.98 -5.64
N ASN A 22 25.14 -5.29 -6.78
CA ASN A 22 25.63 -3.92 -6.88
C ASN A 22 24.99 -3.19 -8.08
N PRO A 23 25.21 -1.86 -8.24
CA PRO A 23 24.59 -1.09 -9.31
C PRO A 23 24.92 -1.54 -10.75
N ALA A 24 25.95 -2.37 -10.95
CA ALA A 24 26.27 -2.95 -12.26
C ALA A 24 25.53 -4.27 -12.53
N THR A 25 25.03 -4.95 -11.49
CA THR A 25 24.36 -6.26 -11.60
C THR A 25 22.87 -6.22 -11.31
N VAL A 26 22.37 -5.10 -10.77
CA VAL A 26 20.97 -4.91 -10.40
C VAL A 26 20.38 -3.78 -11.24
N THR A 27 19.29 -4.07 -11.95
CA THR A 27 18.52 -3.02 -12.64
C THR A 27 17.44 -2.46 -11.73
N VAL A 28 17.20 -1.16 -11.84
CA VAL A 28 16.18 -0.44 -11.08
C VAL A 28 15.17 0.14 -12.05
N ALA A 29 13.89 -0.09 -11.79
CA ALA A 29 12.79 0.50 -12.55
C ALA A 29 11.80 1.18 -11.60
N ALA A 30 11.60 2.48 -11.76
CA ALA A 30 10.56 3.20 -11.03
C ALA A 30 9.17 2.74 -11.48
N LEU A 31 8.25 2.54 -10.53
CA LEU A 31 6.86 2.17 -10.80
C LEU A 31 5.93 3.36 -10.62
N VAL A 32 4.86 3.39 -11.41
CA VAL A 32 3.80 4.40 -11.27
C VAL A 32 3.03 4.12 -9.98
N PRO A 33 2.92 5.08 -9.04
CA PRO A 33 2.45 4.81 -7.69
C PRO A 33 0.92 4.70 -7.53
N ASP A 34 0.17 4.69 -8.64
CA ASP A 34 -1.28 4.44 -8.69
C ASP A 34 -2.11 5.14 -7.59
N GLY A 35 -1.84 6.44 -7.37
CA GLY A 35 -2.52 7.27 -6.38
C GLY A 35 -1.81 7.41 -5.02
N SER A 36 -0.65 6.78 -4.83
CA SER A 36 0.19 6.94 -3.64
C SER A 36 1.25 8.05 -3.82
N SER A 37 1.62 8.73 -2.73
CA SER A 37 2.77 9.66 -2.69
C SER A 37 4.11 8.95 -2.47
N ARG A 38 4.07 7.70 -1.96
CA ARG A 38 5.25 6.83 -1.81
C ARG A 38 5.91 6.54 -3.15
N ARG A 39 7.22 6.32 -3.11
CA ARG A 39 8.03 5.99 -4.29
C ARG A 39 8.28 4.49 -4.33
N PHE A 40 7.98 3.88 -5.47
CA PHE A 40 8.11 2.44 -5.68
C PHE A 40 9.16 2.17 -6.74
N PHE A 41 10.04 1.22 -6.47
CA PHE A 41 11.06 0.76 -7.41
C PHE A 41 11.07 -0.75 -7.45
N ARG A 42 11.07 -1.32 -8.64
CA ARG A 42 11.37 -2.74 -8.85
C ARG A 42 12.88 -2.89 -9.03
N LEU A 43 13.49 -3.74 -8.21
CA LEU A 43 14.88 -4.14 -8.36
C LEU A 43 14.92 -5.54 -8.96
N ARG A 44 15.78 -5.76 -9.96
CA ARG A 44 16.00 -7.06 -10.58
C ARG A 44 17.49 -7.41 -10.57
N GLY A 45 17.82 -8.47 -9.85
CA GLY A 45 19.17 -9.01 -9.79
C GLY A 45 19.53 -9.82 -11.05
N SER A 46 20.83 -9.97 -11.30
CA SER A 46 21.36 -10.81 -12.38
C SER A 46 21.08 -12.31 -12.18
N ASP A 47 20.80 -12.73 -10.94
CA ASP A 47 20.35 -14.07 -10.58
C ASP A 47 18.85 -14.33 -10.86
N GLY A 48 18.15 -13.33 -11.40
CA GLY A 48 16.73 -13.41 -11.72
C GLY A 48 15.80 -13.04 -10.57
N MET A 49 16.31 -12.76 -9.36
CA MET A 49 15.50 -12.29 -8.24
C MET A 49 14.85 -10.94 -8.57
N THR A 50 13.57 -10.78 -8.24
CA THR A 50 12.87 -9.49 -8.26
C THR A 50 12.31 -9.16 -6.89
N LEU A 51 12.31 -7.86 -6.56
CA LEU A 51 11.73 -7.33 -5.32
C LEU A 51 11.28 -5.88 -5.50
N LEU A 52 10.36 -5.45 -4.66
CA LEU A 52 9.91 -4.06 -4.62
C LEU A 52 10.55 -3.31 -3.45
N ALA A 53 11.15 -2.17 -3.74
CA ALA A 53 11.54 -1.18 -2.75
C ALA A 53 10.46 -0.09 -2.66
N VAL A 54 9.92 0.07 -1.45
CA VAL A 54 8.96 1.12 -1.10
C VAL A 54 9.66 2.13 -0.23
N LEU A 55 9.62 3.39 -0.65
CA LEU A 55 10.21 4.52 0.06
C LEU A 55 9.14 5.57 0.37
N PRO A 56 9.23 6.24 1.53
CA PRO A 56 8.43 7.42 1.79
C PRO A 56 8.62 8.52 0.73
N PRO A 57 7.66 9.47 0.64
CA PRO A 57 7.88 10.72 -0.08
C PRO A 57 9.11 11.43 0.49
N ALA A 58 9.87 12.14 -0.35
CA ALA A 58 11.07 12.84 0.12
C ALA A 58 10.75 13.97 1.11
N ASP A 59 9.60 14.61 0.93
CA ASP A 59 9.24 15.87 1.61
C ASP A 59 8.03 15.72 2.55
N ASP A 60 7.74 14.50 3.02
CA ASP A 60 6.64 14.25 3.95
C ASP A 60 7.15 13.93 5.37
N PRO A 61 6.91 14.81 6.36
CA PRO A 61 7.31 14.57 7.74
C PRO A 61 6.65 13.33 8.36
N ASN A 62 5.50 12.88 7.84
CA ASN A 62 4.79 11.69 8.31
C ASN A 62 5.23 10.41 7.60
N GLY A 63 6.02 10.50 6.53
CA GLY A 63 6.40 9.37 5.69
C GLY A 63 7.10 8.23 6.46
N LEU A 64 7.92 8.57 7.48
CA LEU A 64 8.54 7.56 8.34
C LEU A 64 7.54 6.87 9.28
N ALA A 65 6.52 7.59 9.75
CA ALA A 65 5.46 7.00 10.57
C ALA A 65 4.60 6.05 9.73
N GLU A 66 4.24 6.46 8.51
CA GLU A 66 3.54 5.60 7.56
C GLU A 66 4.34 4.33 7.21
N ALA A 67 5.65 4.46 6.94
CA ALA A 67 6.50 3.30 6.66
C ALA A 67 6.53 2.30 7.85
N ARG A 68 6.62 2.79 9.08
CA ARG A 68 6.57 1.92 10.28
C ARG A 68 5.21 1.23 10.42
N ALA A 69 4.12 1.93 10.13
CA ALA A 69 2.78 1.34 10.12
C ALA A 69 2.66 0.23 9.08
N PHE A 70 3.08 0.51 7.84
CA PHE A 70 3.12 -0.47 6.75
C PHE A 70 3.90 -1.73 7.15
N GLN A 71 5.09 -1.55 7.76
CA GLN A 71 5.93 -2.66 8.19
C GLN A 71 5.30 -3.49 9.31
N SER A 72 4.70 -2.84 10.31
CA SER A 72 4.11 -3.52 11.48
C SER A 72 2.85 -4.28 11.07
N ILE A 73 1.95 -3.62 10.34
CA ILE A 73 0.71 -4.21 9.85
C ILE A 73 1.01 -5.33 8.83
N GLY A 74 1.94 -5.11 7.89
CA GLY A 74 2.32 -6.11 6.89
C GLY A 74 2.85 -7.41 7.52
N ARG A 75 3.76 -7.30 8.49
CA ARG A 75 4.28 -8.47 9.23
C ARG A 75 3.18 -9.20 10.01
N HIS A 76 2.28 -8.46 10.65
CA HIS A 76 1.15 -9.05 11.37
C HIS A 76 0.21 -9.81 10.44
N LEU A 77 -0.17 -9.20 9.31
CA LEU A 77 -1.01 -9.84 8.30
C LEU A 77 -0.35 -11.12 7.74
N GLN A 78 0.94 -11.06 7.44
CA GLN A 78 1.71 -12.22 6.99
C GLN A 78 1.72 -13.34 8.04
N ALA A 79 1.97 -13.01 9.31
CA ALA A 79 1.97 -13.98 10.41
C ALA A 79 0.59 -14.62 10.64
N CYS A 80 -0.49 -13.92 10.30
CA CYS A 80 -1.86 -14.46 10.33
C CYS A 80 -2.21 -15.33 9.11
N GLY A 81 -1.30 -15.47 8.15
CA GLY A 81 -1.48 -16.22 6.91
C GLY A 81 -2.32 -15.49 5.86
N ALA A 82 -2.39 -14.15 5.92
CA ALA A 82 -2.95 -13.37 4.82
C ALA A 82 -1.98 -13.36 3.63
N PRO A 83 -2.47 -13.42 2.37
CA PRO A 83 -1.62 -13.40 1.18
C PRO A 83 -1.18 -11.96 0.86
N VAL A 84 -0.36 -11.40 1.73
CA VAL A 84 0.30 -10.09 1.54
C VAL A 84 1.76 -10.31 1.12
N PRO A 85 2.40 -9.36 0.42
CA PRO A 85 3.82 -9.46 0.07
C PRO A 85 4.68 -9.67 1.32
N ALA A 86 5.61 -10.63 1.27
CA ALA A 86 6.56 -10.80 2.36
C ALA A 86 7.46 -9.56 2.50
N ILE A 87 7.65 -9.06 3.73
CA ILE A 87 8.65 -8.03 4.01
C ILE A 87 10.01 -8.71 4.19
N LEU A 88 10.88 -8.53 3.19
CA LEU A 88 12.20 -9.16 3.11
C LEU A 88 13.25 -8.41 3.93
N GLY A 89 13.09 -7.09 4.08
CA GLY A 89 14.02 -6.24 4.82
C GLY A 89 13.46 -4.83 4.99
N ALA A 90 13.89 -4.12 6.02
CA ALA A 90 13.46 -2.74 6.26
C ALA A 90 14.56 -1.93 6.95
N ASP A 91 14.71 -0.67 6.55
CA ASP A 91 15.58 0.31 7.20
C ASP A 91 14.73 1.36 7.91
N SER A 92 14.78 1.36 9.25
CA SER A 92 14.00 2.27 10.09
C SER A 92 14.41 3.73 9.94
N ALA A 93 15.66 4.01 9.54
CA ALA A 93 16.15 5.38 9.42
C ALA A 93 15.62 6.08 8.16
N SER A 94 15.57 5.35 7.03
CA SER A 94 15.06 5.90 5.76
C SER A 94 13.60 5.57 5.48
N GLY A 95 13.00 4.63 6.20
CA GLY A 95 11.67 4.09 5.93
C GLY A 95 11.63 3.13 4.73
N LEU A 96 12.80 2.79 4.14
CA LEU A 96 12.89 1.82 3.05
C LEU A 96 12.32 0.47 3.50
N THR A 97 11.40 -0.07 2.72
CA THR A 97 10.86 -1.42 2.92
C THR A 97 11.04 -2.23 1.64
N LEU A 98 11.70 -3.38 1.75
CA LEU A 98 11.85 -4.35 0.67
C LEU A 98 10.75 -5.41 0.80
N CYS A 99 9.99 -5.58 -0.26
CA CYS A 99 8.88 -6.52 -0.33
C CYS A 99 9.10 -7.53 -1.45
N GLU A 100 8.52 -8.71 -1.28
CA GLU A 100 8.29 -9.66 -2.37
C GLU A 100 7.60 -8.97 -3.56
N ASP A 101 8.03 -9.31 -4.77
CA ASP A 101 7.41 -8.83 -6.00
C ASP A 101 6.37 -9.84 -6.47
N LEU A 102 5.09 -9.45 -6.38
CA LEU A 102 3.95 -10.28 -6.79
C LEU A 102 3.67 -10.22 -8.30
N GLY A 103 4.51 -9.50 -9.05
CA GLY A 103 4.34 -9.28 -10.48
C GLY A 103 3.36 -8.16 -10.81
N ASP A 104 2.93 -8.12 -12.06
CA ASP A 104 2.19 -6.97 -12.62
C ASP A 104 0.71 -7.25 -12.87
N ARG A 105 0.27 -8.50 -12.73
CA ARG A 105 -1.09 -8.89 -13.13
C ARG A 105 -2.13 -8.49 -12.09
N ARG A 106 -3.06 -7.62 -12.48
CA ARG A 106 -4.13 -7.12 -11.61
C ARG A 106 -5.47 -7.80 -11.94
N LEU A 107 -6.32 -7.97 -10.92
CA LEU A 107 -7.68 -8.47 -11.13
C LEU A 107 -8.49 -7.60 -12.11
N PHE A 108 -8.23 -6.30 -12.15
CA PHE A 108 -8.85 -5.39 -13.13
C PHE A 108 -8.54 -5.79 -14.58
N GLU A 109 -7.28 -6.11 -14.88
CA GLU A 109 -6.87 -6.52 -16.22
C GLU A 109 -7.46 -7.88 -16.59
N GLU A 110 -7.52 -8.79 -15.62
CA GLU A 110 -8.15 -10.10 -15.80
C GLU A 110 -9.62 -9.99 -16.18
N VAL A 111 -10.35 -9.10 -15.50
CA VAL A 111 -11.76 -8.82 -15.79
C VAL A 111 -11.94 -8.15 -17.14
N ALA A 112 -11.04 -7.22 -17.49
CA ALA A 112 -11.09 -6.52 -18.78
C ALA A 112 -10.88 -7.49 -19.96
N GLU A 113 -10.02 -8.50 -19.79
CA GLU A 113 -9.70 -9.48 -20.84
C GLU A 113 -10.69 -10.65 -20.92
N GLN A 114 -11.06 -11.24 -19.78
CA GLN A 114 -11.90 -12.45 -19.75
C GLN A 114 -13.40 -12.17 -19.54
N GLY A 115 -13.74 -10.96 -19.09
CA GLY A 115 -15.09 -10.59 -18.69
C GLY A 115 -15.44 -11.01 -17.26
N ALA A 116 -16.36 -10.25 -16.64
CA ALA A 116 -16.71 -10.41 -15.23
C ALA A 116 -17.25 -11.81 -14.87
N ALA A 117 -18.04 -12.42 -15.76
CA ALA A 117 -18.60 -13.74 -15.53
C ALA A 117 -17.53 -14.84 -15.41
N ALA A 118 -16.50 -14.78 -16.26
CA ALA A 118 -15.38 -15.73 -16.21
C ALA A 118 -14.51 -15.52 -14.96
N CYS A 119 -14.41 -14.28 -14.48
CA CYS A 119 -13.63 -13.93 -13.30
C CYS A 119 -14.35 -14.13 -11.96
N LEU A 120 -15.62 -14.56 -11.95
CA LEU A 120 -16.39 -14.76 -10.72
C LEU A 120 -15.65 -15.61 -9.67
N PRO A 121 -14.98 -16.72 -10.03
CA PRO A 121 -14.21 -17.52 -9.06
C PRO A 121 -13.07 -16.73 -8.37
N LEU A 122 -12.45 -15.77 -9.06
CA LEU A 122 -11.40 -14.92 -8.48
C LEU A 122 -11.99 -13.94 -7.44
N TYR A 123 -13.17 -13.38 -7.71
CA TYR A 123 -13.89 -12.56 -6.74
C TYR A 123 -14.30 -13.37 -5.51
N GLU A 124 -14.81 -14.58 -5.70
CA GLU A 124 -15.14 -15.47 -4.57
C GLU A 124 -13.90 -15.79 -3.73
N GLN A 125 -12.77 -16.06 -4.38
CA GLN A 125 -11.50 -16.28 -3.69
C GLN A 125 -11.08 -15.04 -2.90
N ALA A 126 -11.12 -13.85 -3.51
CA ALA A 126 -10.77 -12.59 -2.87
C ALA A 126 -11.65 -12.33 -1.62
N VAL A 127 -12.96 -12.50 -1.74
CA VAL A 127 -13.90 -12.34 -0.61
C VAL A 127 -13.60 -13.33 0.53
N ARG A 128 -13.32 -14.60 0.21
CA ARG A 128 -12.94 -15.61 1.22
C ARG A 128 -11.63 -15.24 1.94
N VAL A 129 -10.65 -14.74 1.18
CA VAL A 129 -9.38 -14.25 1.74
C VAL A 129 -9.61 -13.05 2.66
N LEU A 130 -10.40 -12.06 2.23
CA LEU A 130 -10.72 -10.88 3.01
C LEU A 130 -11.42 -11.24 4.33
N ALA A 131 -12.43 -12.10 4.28
CA ALA A 131 -13.14 -12.54 5.49
C ALA A 131 -12.19 -13.29 6.45
N ARG A 132 -11.35 -14.19 5.93
CA ARG A 132 -10.36 -14.90 6.76
C ARG A 132 -9.34 -13.93 7.37
N MET A 133 -8.85 -12.97 6.58
CA MET A 133 -7.92 -11.94 7.03
C MET A 133 -8.54 -11.13 8.16
N GLN A 134 -9.75 -10.61 7.97
CA GLN A 134 -10.45 -9.82 8.98
C GLN A 134 -10.63 -10.58 10.31
N VAL A 135 -11.07 -11.84 10.27
CA VAL A 135 -11.29 -12.64 11.48
C VAL A 135 -9.98 -13.02 12.18
N ARG A 136 -8.96 -13.42 11.41
CA ARG A 136 -7.69 -13.88 11.99
C ARG A 136 -6.81 -12.73 12.45
N ALA A 137 -6.63 -11.72 11.60
CA ALA A 137 -5.77 -10.58 11.88
C ALA A 137 -6.38 -9.61 12.90
N ALA A 138 -7.70 -9.61 13.13
CA ALA A 138 -8.27 -8.85 14.25
C ALA A 138 -7.72 -9.30 15.61
N ARG A 139 -7.25 -10.54 15.73
CA ARG A 139 -6.61 -11.02 16.96
C ARG A 139 -5.16 -10.54 17.00
N GLY A 140 -4.81 -9.79 18.04
CA GLY A 140 -3.44 -9.33 18.25
C GLY A 140 -3.00 -8.15 17.38
N VAL A 141 -3.93 -7.54 16.62
CA VAL A 141 -3.65 -6.23 16.01
C VAL A 141 -3.51 -5.19 17.12
N ASP A 142 -2.47 -4.36 17.04
CA ASP A 142 -2.28 -3.23 17.93
C ASP A 142 -2.66 -1.93 17.20
N PRO A 143 -3.70 -1.21 17.65
CA PRO A 143 -4.08 0.08 17.08
C PRO A 143 -2.96 1.13 17.12
N ALA A 144 -1.95 0.97 17.99
CA ALA A 144 -0.78 1.85 18.03
C ALA A 144 0.12 1.74 16.78
N TRP A 145 -0.07 0.69 15.96
CA TRP A 145 0.62 0.59 14.67
C TRP A 145 0.06 1.55 13.63
N CYS A 146 -1.17 2.04 13.78
CA CYS A 146 -1.79 2.96 12.84
C CYS A 146 -1.15 4.35 12.97
N TRP A 147 -0.60 4.89 11.86
CA TRP A 147 0.11 6.18 11.90
C TRP A 147 -0.83 7.40 11.93
N ASP A 148 -2.01 7.32 11.31
CA ASP A 148 -2.95 8.44 11.22
C ASP A 148 -3.94 8.42 12.41
N THR A 149 -4.72 7.35 12.53
CA THR A 149 -5.67 7.16 13.64
C THR A 149 -5.82 5.68 14.00
N PRO A 150 -6.00 5.34 15.29
CA PRO A 150 -6.18 3.97 15.76
C PRO A 150 -7.56 3.37 15.42
N ARG A 151 -8.50 4.17 14.93
CA ARG A 151 -9.89 3.76 14.67
C ARG A 151 -10.43 4.35 13.38
N TYR A 152 -11.22 3.53 12.69
CA TYR A 152 -11.99 3.95 11.54
C TYR A 152 -13.31 4.57 12.01
N ASP A 153 -13.26 5.83 12.45
CA ASP A 153 -14.42 6.53 13.00
C ASP A 153 -15.04 7.52 12.00
N ARG A 154 -16.16 8.13 12.40
CA ARG A 154 -16.88 9.11 11.56
C ARG A 154 -16.00 10.25 11.11
N ARG A 155 -15.08 10.71 11.96
CA ARG A 155 -14.20 11.83 11.64
C ARG A 155 -13.21 11.44 10.55
N LEU A 156 -12.62 10.26 10.65
CA LEU A 156 -11.77 9.69 9.60
C LEU A 156 -12.56 9.58 8.29
N MET A 157 -13.77 9.00 8.31
CA MET A 157 -14.59 8.84 7.10
C MET A 157 -14.84 10.20 6.41
N GLN A 158 -15.16 11.24 7.17
CA GLN A 158 -15.43 12.57 6.63
C GLN A 158 -14.16 13.25 6.12
N GLU A 159 -13.11 13.33 6.95
CA GLU A 159 -11.92 14.13 6.64
C GLU A 159 -10.95 13.41 5.68
N ARG A 160 -10.75 12.11 5.90
CA ARG A 160 -9.70 11.33 5.23
C ARG A 160 -10.18 10.50 4.06
N GLU A 161 -11.46 10.12 4.01
CA GLU A 161 -12.01 9.34 2.90
C GLU A 161 -12.77 10.24 1.95
N SER A 162 -13.93 10.77 2.39
CA SER A 162 -14.73 11.67 1.58
C SER A 162 -14.00 12.97 1.27
N GLY A 163 -13.39 13.60 2.28
CA GLY A 163 -12.63 14.83 2.10
C GLY A 163 -11.40 14.65 1.19
N TYR A 164 -10.75 13.48 1.23
CA TYR A 164 -9.70 13.14 0.29
C TYR A 164 -10.23 12.98 -1.13
N PHE A 165 -11.32 12.23 -1.32
CA PHE A 165 -11.95 12.04 -2.62
C PHE A 165 -12.37 13.38 -3.26
N LEU A 166 -13.06 14.24 -2.51
CA LEU A 166 -13.50 15.55 -3.01
C LEU A 166 -12.34 16.46 -3.40
N ARG A 167 -11.23 16.39 -2.66
CA ARG A 167 -10.02 17.13 -3.01
C ARG A 167 -9.29 16.49 -4.19
N ALA A 168 -8.77 15.28 -4.02
CA ALA A 168 -7.89 14.65 -4.99
C ALA A 168 -8.59 14.29 -6.31
N CYS A 169 -9.79 13.74 -6.26
CA CYS A 169 -10.53 13.33 -7.46
C CYS A 169 -11.32 14.50 -8.04
N CYS A 170 -12.26 15.06 -7.27
CA CYS A 170 -13.18 16.06 -7.81
C CYS A 170 -12.50 17.40 -8.09
N THR A 171 -11.62 17.87 -7.20
CA THR A 171 -10.99 19.19 -7.34
C THR A 171 -9.70 19.11 -8.16
N ASP A 172 -8.71 18.34 -7.71
CA ASP A 172 -7.34 18.38 -8.24
C ASP A 172 -7.24 17.69 -9.61
N LEU A 173 -7.86 16.51 -9.76
CA LEU A 173 -7.78 15.72 -10.99
C LEU A 173 -8.77 16.20 -12.07
N PHE A 174 -10.05 16.34 -11.71
CA PHE A 174 -11.11 16.61 -12.68
C PHE A 174 -11.57 18.07 -12.74
N GLY A 175 -11.25 18.90 -11.75
CA GLY A 175 -11.70 20.30 -11.70
C GLY A 175 -13.22 20.46 -11.74
N LEU A 176 -13.96 19.51 -11.16
CA LEU A 176 -15.41 19.47 -11.21
C LEU A 176 -16.03 20.63 -10.41
N PRO A 177 -16.97 21.38 -10.99
CA PRO A 177 -17.79 22.30 -10.21
C PRO A 177 -18.84 21.50 -9.45
N PHE A 178 -18.90 21.66 -8.12
CA PHE A 178 -19.96 21.10 -7.29
C PHE A 178 -20.27 22.03 -6.12
N ASP A 179 -21.50 21.94 -5.61
CA ASP A 179 -21.88 22.61 -4.36
C ASP A 179 -21.19 21.90 -3.20
N ARG A 180 -20.10 22.52 -2.72
CA ARG A 180 -19.29 21.97 -1.64
C ARG A 180 -20.10 21.73 -0.37
N ALA A 181 -20.98 22.65 0.00
CA ALA A 181 -21.74 22.53 1.24
C ALA A 181 -22.77 21.40 1.14
N ALA A 182 -23.46 21.27 0.01
CA ALA A 182 -24.40 20.17 -0.21
C ALA A 182 -23.70 18.81 -0.18
N VAL A 183 -22.57 18.67 -0.88
CA VAL A 183 -21.83 17.41 -0.95
C VAL A 183 -21.21 17.05 0.41
N GLU A 184 -20.64 18.02 1.13
CA GLU A 184 -20.10 17.77 2.47
C GLU A 184 -21.20 17.35 3.46
N ALA A 185 -22.41 17.88 3.34
CA ALA A 185 -23.57 17.44 4.12
C ALA A 185 -23.97 15.99 3.78
N GLU A 186 -23.96 15.60 2.50
CA GLU A 186 -24.20 14.21 2.09
C GLU A 186 -23.11 13.27 2.63
N CYS A 187 -21.82 13.65 2.54
CA CYS A 187 -20.72 12.89 3.10
C CYS A 187 -20.85 12.70 4.62
N ALA A 188 -21.32 13.73 5.32
CA ALA A 188 -21.60 13.66 6.76
C ALA A 188 -22.70 12.63 7.06
N ALA A 189 -23.81 12.67 6.33
CA ALA A 189 -24.92 11.73 6.47
C ALA A 189 -24.49 10.27 6.18
N LEU A 190 -23.69 10.06 5.13
CA LEU A 190 -23.13 8.74 4.81
C LEU A 190 -22.23 8.22 5.93
N SER A 191 -21.38 9.08 6.48
CA SER A 191 -20.48 8.71 7.58
C SER A 191 -21.24 8.41 8.88
N GLU A 192 -22.34 9.12 9.14
CA GLU A 192 -23.23 8.81 10.27
C GLU A 192 -23.92 7.45 10.11
N ALA A 193 -24.45 7.17 8.92
CA ALA A 193 -25.08 5.89 8.63
C ALA A 193 -24.08 4.72 8.72
N ALA A 194 -22.86 4.89 8.18
CA ALA A 194 -21.80 3.89 8.24
C ALA A 194 -21.33 3.63 9.67
N ALA A 195 -21.18 4.68 10.49
CA ALA A 195 -20.76 4.54 11.89
C ALA A 195 -21.84 3.89 12.79
N ALA A 196 -23.10 3.88 12.34
CA ALA A 196 -24.20 3.22 13.04
C ALA A 196 -24.39 1.75 12.62
N ALA A 197 -23.66 1.27 11.61
CA ALA A 197 -23.71 -0.13 11.19
C ALA A 197 -23.16 -1.06 12.30
N PRO A 198 -23.78 -2.22 12.53
CA PRO A 198 -23.44 -3.14 13.62
C PRO A 198 -22.06 -3.80 13.48
#